data_AF-A0A7I0NQB9-F1
#
_entry.id   AF-A0A7I0NQB9-F1
#
_cell.length_a   1.000
_cell.length_b   1.000
_cell.length_c   1.000
_cell.angle_alpha   90.00
_cell.angle_beta   90.00
_cell.angle_gamma   90.00
#
_symmetry.space_group_name_H-M   'P 1'
#
loop_
_entity.id
_entity.type
_entity.pdbx_description
1 polymer ?
#
loop_
_entity_poly.entity_id
_entity_poly.type
_entity_poly.pdbx_seq_one_letter_code
_entity_poly.pdbx_strand_id
1 'polypeptide(L)'
;MKLVKPIATFICLIFSIAFYAQEAPVEKNKKVEIFTPQERDNLQVWFHEKVKDMKLGMEVEEEYFSIVLYHIVKITRLDDKKTLTKEEIRDKAKTLLLKQNKEVKGILTEEQYAKHLSIFGDIIKSVHNRKTQQKDN
;
A
#
# COMPACT_ATOMS: atom_id res chain seq x y z
N MET A 1 -13.79 12.69 57.57
CA MET A 1 -14.21 13.82 56.71
C MET A 1 -12.95 14.54 56.22
N LYS A 2 -12.94 14.97 54.95
CA LYS A 2 -11.89 15.70 54.20
C LYS A 2 -10.81 14.78 53.57
N LEU A 3 -10.97 14.34 52.31
CA LEU A 3 -10.66 15.06 51.05
C LEU A 3 -9.31 15.77 51.08
N VAL A 4 -8.32 15.23 50.36
CA VAL A 4 -7.59 15.95 49.29
C VAL A 4 -6.77 14.95 48.45
N LYS A 5 -7.09 14.87 47.16
CA LYS A 5 -6.23 14.33 46.10
C LYS A 5 -5.13 15.35 45.80
N PRO A 6 -3.88 14.90 45.57
CA PRO A 6 -3.09 15.54 44.53
C PRO A 6 -2.32 14.48 43.73
N ILE A 7 -3.04 13.61 43.02
CA ILE A 7 -2.44 12.75 41.98
C ILE A 7 -2.51 13.44 40.59
N ALA A 8 -3.13 14.62 40.51
CA ALA A 8 -3.39 15.34 39.26
C ALA A 8 -2.36 16.46 38.97
N THR A 9 -1.10 16.33 39.41
CA THR A 9 -0.07 17.37 39.18
C THR A 9 1.29 16.77 38.84
N PHE A 10 1.33 15.69 38.06
CA PHE A 10 2.58 15.13 37.52
C PHE A 10 2.50 14.68 36.04
N ILE A 11 1.38 14.97 35.34
CA ILE A 11 1.11 14.53 33.95
C ILE A 11 1.18 15.69 32.94
N CYS A 12 1.83 16.81 33.28
CA CYS A 12 1.94 17.97 32.37
C CYS A 12 3.36 18.31 31.90
N LEU A 13 4.40 17.50 32.19
CA LEU A 13 5.79 17.87 31.91
C LEU A 13 6.52 17.02 30.85
N ILE A 14 5.81 16.24 30.03
CA ILE A 14 6.42 15.40 28.97
C ILE A 14 6.09 15.91 27.54
N PHE A 15 5.37 17.04 27.42
CA PHE A 15 4.96 17.60 26.12
C PHE A 15 5.96 18.58 25.48
N SER A 16 7.19 18.71 26.00
CA SER A 16 8.15 19.73 25.57
C SER A 16 9.39 19.17 24.85
N ILE A 17 9.36 17.95 24.33
CA ILE A 17 10.40 17.53 23.38
C ILE A 17 10.03 18.14 22.02
N ALA A 18 10.52 19.35 21.83
CA ALA A 18 10.47 20.10 20.59
C ALA A 18 10.95 19.21 19.43
N PHE A 19 10.09 19.08 18.43
CA PHE A 19 10.46 18.64 17.09
C PHE A 19 11.63 19.49 16.62
N TYR A 20 12.82 18.91 16.55
CA TYR A 20 13.87 19.42 15.67
C TYR A 20 13.41 19.16 14.24
N ALA A 21 12.72 20.14 13.65
CA ALA A 21 12.53 20.23 12.22
C ALA A 21 13.91 20.51 11.59
N GLN A 22 14.68 19.45 11.32
CA GLN A 22 15.85 19.53 10.47
C GLN A 22 15.35 19.69 9.02
N GLU A 23 15.30 20.93 8.54
CA GLU A 23 15.12 21.22 7.11
C GLU A 23 16.38 20.81 6.36
N ALA A 24 16.51 19.52 6.07
CA ALA A 24 17.35 19.09 4.95
C ALA A 24 16.66 19.58 3.67
N PRO A 25 17.37 20.25 2.73
CA PRO A 25 16.83 20.51 1.40
C PRO A 25 16.72 19.15 0.70
N VAL A 26 15.58 18.49 0.88
CA VAL A 26 15.22 17.35 0.06
C VAL A 26 14.95 17.95 -1.31
N GLU A 27 15.91 17.80 -2.23
CA GLU A 27 15.60 17.74 -3.66
C GLU A 27 14.58 16.63 -3.84
N LYS A 28 13.30 16.97 -3.61
CA LYS A 28 12.15 16.18 -4.00
C LYS A 28 12.17 16.24 -5.52
N ASN A 29 12.97 15.37 -6.13
CA ASN A 29 12.66 14.84 -7.44
C ASN A 29 11.19 14.43 -7.35
N LYS A 30 10.31 15.25 -7.92
CA LYS A 30 8.85 15.10 -7.80
C LYS A 30 8.55 13.76 -8.44
N LYS A 31 8.39 12.71 -7.61
CA LYS A 31 7.97 11.40 -8.11
C LYS A 31 6.66 11.61 -8.84
N VAL A 32 6.61 11.20 -10.10
CA VAL A 32 5.38 11.24 -10.88
C VAL A 32 4.48 10.15 -10.31
N GLU A 33 3.49 10.55 -9.51
CA GLU A 33 2.49 9.63 -8.97
C GLU A 33 1.54 9.19 -10.09
N ILE A 34 1.24 7.89 -10.16
CA ILE A 34 0.32 7.32 -11.17
C ILE A 34 -1.13 7.74 -10.87
N PHE A 35 -1.48 7.79 -9.58
CA PHE A 35 -2.80 8.10 -9.08
C PHE A 35 -2.71 9.29 -8.14
N THR A 36 -3.70 10.19 -8.19
CA THR A 36 -3.86 11.24 -7.18
C THR A 36 -4.15 10.63 -5.80
N PRO A 37 -3.98 11.38 -4.69
CA PRO A 37 -4.36 10.89 -3.37
C PRO A 37 -5.80 10.35 -3.30
N GLN A 38 -6.76 11.09 -3.86
CA GLN A 38 -8.16 10.67 -3.91
C GLN A 38 -8.36 9.38 -4.73
N GLU A 39 -7.66 9.22 -5.85
CA GLU A 39 -7.73 8.00 -6.65
C GLU A 39 -7.17 6.79 -5.90
N ARG A 40 -6.13 6.97 -5.08
CA ARG A 40 -5.60 5.91 -4.23
C ARG A 40 -6.57 5.50 -3.13
N ASP A 41 -7.20 6.47 -2.47
CA ASP A 41 -8.19 6.21 -1.43
C ASP A 41 -9.38 5.42 -2.00
N ASN A 42 -9.87 5.83 -3.18
CA ASN A 42 -10.92 5.11 -3.89
C ASN A 42 -10.48 3.69 -4.27
N LEU A 43 -9.24 3.51 -4.74
CA LEU A 43 -8.72 2.18 -5.08
C LEU A 43 -8.58 1.28 -3.85
N GLN A 44 -8.22 1.83 -2.69
CA GLN A 44 -8.13 1.08 -1.44
C GLN A 44 -9.52 0.61 -0.97
N VAL A 45 -10.53 1.48 -1.02
CA VAL A 45 -11.92 1.10 -0.69
C VAL A 45 -12.41 0.03 -1.65
N TRP A 46 -12.24 0.24 -2.96
CA TRP A 46 -12.65 -0.73 -3.98
C TRP A 46 -11.94 -2.08 -3.79
N PHE A 47 -10.64 -2.09 -3.49
CA PHE A 47 -9.89 -3.32 -3.24
C PHE A 47 -10.45 -4.06 -2.02
N HIS A 48 -10.71 -3.35 -0.93
CA HIS A 48 -11.29 -3.91 0.27
C HIS A 48 -12.67 -4.54 0.00
N GLU A 49 -13.55 -3.84 -0.74
CA GLU A 49 -14.86 -4.37 -1.13
C GLU A 49 -14.74 -5.66 -1.97
N LYS A 50 -13.80 -5.69 -2.93
CA LYS A 50 -13.59 -6.88 -3.76
C LYS A 50 -13.00 -8.06 -2.99
N VAL A 51 -12.15 -7.81 -2.00
CA VAL A 51 -11.63 -8.86 -1.12
C VAL A 51 -12.76 -9.41 -0.23
N LYS A 52 -13.66 -8.55 0.24
CA LYS A 52 -14.85 -9.00 0.99
C LYS A 52 -15.73 -9.95 0.17
N ASP A 53 -15.87 -9.73 -1.13
CA ASP A 53 -16.60 -10.62 -2.07
C ASP A 53 -15.94 -12.00 -2.24
N MET A 54 -14.66 -12.15 -1.87
CA MET A 54 -13.96 -13.43 -1.84
C MET A 54 -14.40 -14.29 -0.65
N LYS A 55 -15.05 -13.71 0.37
CA LYS A 55 -15.55 -14.40 1.57
C LYS A 55 -14.48 -15.26 2.24
N LEU A 56 -13.31 -14.65 2.46
CA LEU A 56 -12.20 -15.31 3.15
C LEU A 56 -12.55 -15.57 4.62
N GLY A 57 -12.02 -16.65 5.18
CA GLY A 57 -12.03 -16.83 6.64
C GLY A 57 -11.01 -15.88 7.29
N MET A 58 -11.23 -15.52 8.55
CA MET A 58 -10.41 -14.51 9.26
C MET A 58 -8.90 -14.73 9.15
N GLU A 59 -8.43 -15.95 9.41
CA GLU A 59 -7.00 -16.29 9.33
C GLU A 59 -6.45 -16.19 7.90
N VAL A 60 -7.20 -16.69 6.91
CA VAL A 60 -6.83 -16.62 5.48
C VAL A 60 -6.85 -15.18 4.98
N GLU A 61 -7.78 -14.37 5.46
CA GLU A 61 -7.88 -12.95 5.12
C GLU A 61 -6.66 -12.17 5.61
N GLU A 62 -6.24 -12.38 6.86
CA GLU A 62 -5.05 -11.75 7.43
C GLU A 62 -3.78 -12.14 6.66
N GLU A 63 -3.60 -13.43 6.38
CA GLU A 63 -2.46 -13.92 5.60
C GLU A 63 -2.47 -13.38 4.18
N TYR A 64 -3.65 -13.35 3.53
CA TYR A 64 -3.83 -12.79 2.21
C TYR A 64 -3.42 -11.31 2.15
N PHE A 65 -3.88 -10.49 3.10
CA PHE A 65 -3.49 -9.08 3.16
C PHE A 65 -1.99 -8.91 3.43
N SER A 66 -1.39 -9.74 4.29
CA SER A 66 0.04 -9.73 4.57
C SER A 66 0.88 -9.99 3.31
N ILE A 67 0.55 -11.06 2.57
CA ILE A 67 1.21 -11.40 1.30
C ILE A 67 1.02 -10.27 0.28
N VAL A 68 -0.21 -9.79 0.11
CA VAL A 68 -0.51 -8.74 -0.86
C VAL A 68 0.27 -7.46 -0.56
N LEU A 69 0.21 -6.99 0.68
CA LEU A 69 0.89 -5.77 1.12
C LEU A 69 2.41 -5.87 0.96
N TYR A 70 3.00 -7.01 1.34
CA TYR A 70 4.43 -7.25 1.20
C TYR A 70 4.93 -7.04 -0.25
N HIS A 71 4.23 -7.62 -1.23
CA HIS A 71 4.63 -7.47 -2.63
C HIS A 71 4.31 -6.07 -3.18
N ILE A 72 3.19 -5.45 -2.81
CA ILE A 72 2.86 -4.07 -3.22
C ILE A 72 3.90 -3.07 -2.71
N VAL A 73 4.31 -3.16 -1.45
CA VAL A 73 5.37 -2.32 -0.88
C VAL A 73 6.68 -2.52 -1.65
N LYS A 74 7.01 -3.75 -2.06
CA LYS A 74 8.21 -3.97 -2.88
C LYS A 74 8.11 -3.35 -4.27
N ILE A 75 6.94 -3.45 -4.93
CA ILE A 75 6.71 -2.88 -6.26
C ILE A 75 6.83 -1.35 -6.21
N THR A 76 6.17 -0.70 -5.25
CA THR A 76 6.18 0.77 -5.10
C THR A 76 7.57 1.34 -4.84
N ARG A 77 8.45 0.56 -4.20
CA ARG A 77 9.83 0.94 -3.91
C ARG A 77 10.83 0.62 -5.03
N LEU A 78 10.41 0.00 -6.14
CA LEU A 78 11.32 -0.24 -7.27
C LEU A 78 11.84 1.09 -7.86
N ASP A 79 11.01 2.13 -7.86
CA ASP A 79 11.34 3.46 -8.36
C ASP A 79 12.18 4.30 -7.37
N ASP A 80 12.38 3.83 -6.12
CA ASP A 80 13.36 4.43 -5.21
C ASP A 80 14.80 4.18 -5.68
N LYS A 81 15.00 3.15 -6.50
CA LYS A 81 16.33 2.69 -6.93
C LYS A 81 16.74 3.44 -8.19
N LYS A 82 17.52 4.51 -8.00
CA LYS A 82 18.08 5.36 -9.08
C LYS A 82 18.85 4.60 -10.18
N THR A 83 19.21 3.34 -9.95
CA THR A 83 19.98 2.50 -10.87
C THR A 83 19.12 1.70 -11.85
N LEU A 84 17.80 1.66 -11.68
CA LEU A 84 16.93 0.85 -12.53
C LEU A 84 16.33 1.67 -13.67
N THR A 85 16.36 1.08 -14.87
CA THR A 85 15.62 1.58 -16.04
C THR A 85 14.13 1.29 -15.90
N LYS A 86 13.31 1.99 -16.71
CA LYS A 86 11.85 1.78 -16.74
C LYS A 86 11.47 0.34 -17.13
N GLU A 87 12.25 -0.31 -17.98
CA GLU A 87 12.04 -1.70 -18.40
C GLU A 87 12.35 -2.66 -17.24
N GLU A 88 13.47 -2.47 -16.54
CA GLU A 88 13.81 -3.28 -15.38
C GLU A 88 12.82 -3.13 -14.23
N ILE A 89 12.30 -1.91 -14.00
CA ILE A 89 11.22 -1.68 -13.03
C ILE A 89 9.97 -2.49 -13.43
N ARG A 90 9.59 -2.48 -14.71
CA ARG A 90 8.45 -3.25 -15.23
C ARG A 90 8.63 -4.76 -15.02
N ASP A 91 9.81 -5.29 -15.38
CA ASP A 91 10.07 -6.72 -15.30
C ASP A 91 10.17 -7.22 -13.85
N LYS A 92 10.76 -6.41 -12.96
CA LYS A 92 10.77 -6.70 -11.52
C LYS A 92 9.37 -6.62 -10.93
N ALA A 93 8.54 -5.65 -11.33
CA ALA A 93 7.16 -5.56 -10.89
C ALA A 93 6.35 -6.79 -11.34
N LYS A 94 6.50 -7.21 -12.60
CA LYS A 94 5.88 -8.44 -13.13
C LYS A 94 6.32 -9.68 -12.33
N THR A 95 7.60 -9.78 -12.01
CA THR A 95 8.13 -10.88 -11.21
C THR A 95 7.55 -10.90 -9.79
N LEU A 96 7.42 -9.74 -9.15
CA LEU A 96 6.80 -9.63 -7.82
C LEU A 96 5.32 -10.01 -7.86
N LEU A 97 4.56 -9.58 -8.88
CA LEU A 97 3.17 -9.99 -9.06
C LEU A 97 3.04 -11.51 -9.28
N LEU A 98 3.90 -12.12 -10.09
CA LEU A 98 3.88 -13.58 -10.27
C LEU A 98 4.19 -14.34 -8.96
N LYS A 99 5.07 -13.80 -8.12
CA LYS A 99 5.36 -14.37 -6.79
C LYS A 99 4.18 -14.23 -5.85
N GLN A 100 3.57 -13.05 -5.78
CA GLN A 100 2.34 -12.81 -5.03
C GLN A 100 1.25 -13.80 -5.44
N ASN A 101 0.98 -13.93 -6.75
CA ASN A 101 -0.02 -14.86 -7.27
C ASN A 101 0.28 -16.30 -6.85
N LYS A 102 1.54 -16.73 -6.90
CA LYS A 102 1.93 -18.08 -6.46
C LYS A 102 1.72 -18.29 -4.96
N GLU A 103 2.09 -17.30 -4.14
CA GLU A 103 1.94 -17.37 -2.68
C GLU A 103 0.46 -17.40 -2.28
N VAL A 104 -0.37 -16.49 -2.81
CA VAL A 104 -1.81 -16.48 -2.48
C VAL A 104 -2.54 -17.71 -3.02
N LYS A 105 -2.10 -18.30 -4.15
CA LYS A 105 -2.65 -19.57 -4.64
C LYS A 105 -2.50 -20.71 -3.62
N GLY A 106 -1.52 -20.65 -2.72
CA GLY A 106 -1.31 -21.65 -1.67
C GLY A 106 -2.35 -21.60 -0.55
N ILE A 107 -3.02 -20.46 -0.36
CA ILE A 107 -3.96 -20.23 0.75
C ILE A 107 -5.41 -20.03 0.30
N LEU A 108 -5.62 -19.77 -0.99
CA LEU A 108 -6.94 -19.51 -1.57
C LEU A 108 -7.51 -20.77 -2.23
N THR A 109 -8.84 -20.91 -2.20
CA THR A 109 -9.54 -21.85 -3.08
C THR A 109 -9.42 -21.42 -4.54
N GLU A 110 -9.75 -22.31 -5.48
CA GLU A 110 -9.71 -21.99 -6.91
C GLU A 110 -10.62 -20.78 -7.26
N GLU A 111 -11.82 -20.72 -6.68
CA GLU A 111 -12.76 -19.61 -6.90
C GLU A 111 -12.20 -18.28 -6.35
N GLN A 112 -11.65 -18.31 -5.14
CA GLN A 112 -11.05 -17.13 -4.51
C GLN A 112 -9.81 -16.68 -5.30
N TYR A 113 -8.98 -17.61 -5.75
CA TYR A 113 -7.82 -17.31 -6.57
C TYR A 113 -8.22 -16.69 -7.92
N ALA A 114 -9.29 -17.18 -8.56
CA ALA A 114 -9.82 -16.57 -9.78
C ALA A 114 -10.29 -15.11 -9.54
N LYS A 115 -10.95 -14.84 -8.41
CA LYS A 115 -11.32 -13.47 -8.01
C LYS A 115 -10.08 -12.60 -7.78
N HIS A 116 -9.07 -13.11 -7.08
CA HIS A 116 -7.79 -12.41 -6.90
C HIS A 116 -7.15 -12.02 -8.24
N LEU A 117 -7.08 -12.94 -9.20
CA LEU A 117 -6.55 -12.66 -10.54
C LEU A 117 -7.36 -11.58 -11.27
N SER A 118 -8.70 -11.61 -11.14
CA SER A 118 -9.57 -10.56 -11.70
C SER A 118 -9.30 -9.20 -11.08
N ILE A 119 -9.20 -9.13 -9.74
CA ILE A 119 -8.92 -7.90 -8.99
C ILE A 119 -7.60 -7.27 -9.46
N PHE A 120 -6.53 -8.06 -9.53
CA PHE A 120 -5.23 -7.56 -9.97
C PHE A 120 -5.19 -7.24 -11.46
N GLY A 121 -5.97 -7.93 -12.28
CA GLY A 121 -6.19 -7.57 -13.69
C GLY A 121 -6.78 -6.17 -13.83
N ASP A 122 -7.80 -5.85 -13.04
CA ASP A 122 -8.43 -4.53 -13.04
C ASP A 122 -7.49 -3.43 -12.53
N ILE A 123 -6.70 -3.70 -11.49
CA ILE A 123 -5.68 -2.76 -10.98
C ILE A 123 -4.64 -2.46 -12.07
N ILE A 124 -4.12 -3.49 -12.74
CA ILE A 124 -3.11 -3.32 -13.81
C ILE A 124 -3.69 -2.51 -14.98
N LYS A 125 -4.95 -2.78 -15.35
CA LYS A 125 -5.65 -2.03 -16.38
C LYS A 125 -5.83 -0.56 -15.99
N SER A 126 -6.22 -0.30 -14.74
CA SER A 126 -6.33 1.07 -14.20
C SER A 126 -5.00 1.84 -14.26
N VAL A 127 -3.91 1.19 -13.86
CA VAL A 127 -2.54 1.76 -13.95
C VAL A 127 -2.17 2.08 -15.41
N HIS A 128 -2.48 1.19 -16.35
CA HIS A 128 -2.22 1.42 -17.76
C HIS A 128 -3.00 2.61 -18.30
N ASN A 129 -4.31 2.67 -18.00
CA ASN A 129 -5.19 3.75 -18.46
C ASN A 129 -4.73 5.12 -17.95
N ARG A 130 -4.33 5.24 -16.67
CA ARG A 130 -3.83 6.51 -16.13
C ARG A 130 -2.50 6.92 -16.76
N LYS A 131 -1.59 5.97 -17.00
CA LYS A 131 -0.34 6.26 -17.72
C LYS A 131 -0.56 6.77 -19.14
N THR A 132 -1.58 6.28 -19.84
CA THR A 132 -1.94 6.79 -21.17
C THR A 132 -2.50 8.22 -21.07
N GLN A 133 -3.45 8.45 -20.16
CA GLN A 133 -4.03 9.79 -19.93
C GLN A 133 -3.00 10.84 -19.50
N GLN A 134 -1.94 10.45 -18.78
CA GLN A 134 -0.85 11.35 -18.40
C GLN A 134 0.10 11.70 -19.55
N LYS A 135 0.12 10.92 -20.65
CA LYS A 135 0.92 11.25 -21.84
C LYS A 135 0.22 12.22 -22.78
N ASP A 136 -1.12 12.25 -22.73
CA ASP A 136 -1.97 13.05 -23.62
C ASP A 136 -2.28 14.45 -23.05
N ASN A 137 -1.86 14.73 -21.82
CA ASN A 137 -1.95 16.04 -21.14
C ASN A 137 -0.57 16.70 -21.04
#